data_AF-A0A7W2YV22-F1
#
_entry.id   AF-A0A7W2YV22-F1
#
_cell.length_a   1.000
_cell.length_b   1.000
_cell.length_c   1.000
_cell.angle_alpha   90.00
_cell.angle_beta   90.00
_cell.angle_gamma   90.00
#
_symmetry.space_group_name_H-M   'P 1'
#
loop_
_entity.id
_entity.type
_entity.pdbx_description
1 polymer ?
#
loop_
_entity_poly.entity_id
_entity_poly.type
_entity_poly.pdbx_seq_one_letter_code
_entity_poly.pdbx_strand_id
1 'polypeptide(L)'
;MALLAMSASGCAASAWLMRPWFNSLSGSEQRRITALPVVGYIALGSLFVLCTILLAFSGRWTSAQLLIAVWMCHSLYGAGFEPPSAAYERLRGRLARAAPMRLAANWCGILGVLLGLSYVWEQPEYRGATLSIAASIIVAGVVASLRILARVRRLRTSLDEDAADIIRKLETLRQLPEGERDAQRDAAEAAWVKLRRTLDNRIDTGVSFSGVAVLPRPTLRELHHAVHRDIRKGGADRAAHRQLLARLRMLRMACAGRTDTLA
;
A
#
# COMPACT_ATOMS: atom_id res chain seq x y z
N MET A 1 23.27 0.74 19.85
CA MET A 1 21.82 1.05 19.78
C MET A 1 21.54 2.50 19.41
N ALA A 2 22.14 3.50 20.06
CA ALA A 2 21.90 4.92 19.78
C ALA A 2 22.18 5.32 18.31
N LEU A 3 23.33 4.94 17.75
CA LEU A 3 23.71 5.27 16.36
C LEU A 3 22.74 4.72 15.29
N LEU A 4 22.21 3.51 15.47
CA LEU A 4 21.26 2.88 14.53
C LEU A 4 19.84 3.42 14.68
N ALA A 5 19.42 3.70 15.92
CA ALA A 5 18.19 4.42 16.19
C ALA A 5 18.27 5.83 15.59
N MET A 6 19.41 6.52 15.72
CA MET A 6 19.67 7.84 15.14
C MET A 6 19.77 7.84 13.61
N SER A 7 20.30 6.78 12.98
CA SER A 7 20.33 6.69 11.52
C SER A 7 18.95 6.36 10.93
N ALA A 8 18.21 5.46 11.54
CA ALA A 8 16.83 5.15 11.12
C ALA A 8 15.89 6.33 11.37
N SER A 9 16.00 6.98 12.55
CA SER A 9 15.24 8.20 12.85
C SER A 9 15.72 9.41 12.05
N GLY A 10 17.00 9.49 11.67
CA GLY A 10 17.56 10.51 10.80
C GLY A 10 17.09 10.40 9.34
N CYS A 11 17.04 9.19 8.79
CA CYS A 11 16.43 8.94 7.47
C CYS A 11 14.91 9.22 7.48
N ALA A 12 14.24 8.84 8.57
CA ALA A 12 12.83 9.13 8.80
C ALA A 12 12.55 10.65 8.93
N ALA A 13 13.34 11.35 9.74
CA ALA A 13 13.20 12.78 9.99
C ALA A 13 13.56 13.60 8.76
N SER A 14 14.63 13.24 8.03
CA SER A 14 14.99 13.90 6.77
C SER A 14 13.92 13.70 5.70
N ALA A 15 13.36 12.49 5.55
CA ALA A 15 12.24 12.27 4.66
C ALA A 15 11.00 13.09 5.05
N TRP A 16 10.70 13.20 6.34
CA TRP A 16 9.58 14.00 6.84
C TRP A 16 9.79 15.51 6.64
N LEU A 17 11.02 16.00 6.88
CA LEU A 17 11.42 17.40 6.68
C LEU A 17 11.48 17.80 5.21
N MET A 18 11.77 16.87 4.29
CA MET A 18 11.76 17.14 2.85
C MET A 18 10.34 17.18 2.26
N ARG A 19 9.32 16.74 3.00
CA ARG A 19 7.92 16.65 2.53
C ARG A 19 7.33 18.00 2.09
N PRO A 20 7.49 19.12 2.81
CA PRO A 20 6.97 20.42 2.39
C PRO A 20 7.65 20.94 1.12
N TRP A 21 8.97 20.79 1.03
CA TRP A 21 9.75 21.15 -0.15
C TRP A 21 9.34 20.34 -1.37
N PHE A 22 9.19 19.03 -1.24
CA PHE A 22 8.75 18.16 -2.35
C PHE A 22 7.34 18.51 -2.85
N ASN A 23 6.44 18.88 -1.93
CA ASN A 23 5.08 19.31 -2.28
C ASN A 23 5.05 20.67 -2.99
N SER A 24 6.09 21.51 -2.84
CA SER A 24 6.20 22.80 -3.54
C SER A 24 6.75 22.70 -4.97
N LEU A 25 7.27 21.53 -5.37
CA LEU A 25 7.81 21.31 -6.72
C LEU A 25 6.70 21.16 -7.77
N SER A 26 7.00 21.55 -9.01
CA SER A 26 6.06 21.40 -10.14
C SER A 26 5.80 19.92 -10.47
N GLY A 27 4.65 19.61 -11.10
CA GLY A 27 4.24 18.23 -11.38
C GLY A 27 5.21 17.43 -12.26
N SER A 28 5.99 18.08 -13.13
CA SER A 28 7.02 17.45 -13.98
C SER A 28 8.29 17.14 -13.19
N GLU A 29 8.70 18.01 -12.26
CA GLU A 29 9.84 17.81 -11.36
C GLU A 29 9.53 16.71 -10.33
N GLN A 30 8.31 16.69 -9.79
CA GLN A 30 7.84 15.60 -8.93
C GLN A 30 7.92 14.24 -9.64
N ARG A 31 7.63 14.17 -10.96
CA ARG A 31 7.76 12.93 -11.75
C ARG A 31 9.22 12.48 -11.89
N ARG A 32 10.17 13.41 -12.14
CA ARG A 32 11.61 13.09 -12.21
C ARG A 32 12.18 12.65 -10.86
N ILE A 33 11.80 13.33 -9.78
CA ILE A 33 12.42 13.11 -8.46
C ILE A 33 11.75 11.94 -7.71
N THR A 34 10.54 11.48 -8.09
CA THR A 34 9.90 10.32 -7.42
C THR A 34 10.46 8.94 -7.78
N ALA A 35 11.26 8.81 -8.85
CA ALA A 35 12.05 7.60 -9.05
C ALA A 35 13.13 7.48 -7.96
N LEU A 36 13.70 8.60 -7.51
CA LEU A 36 14.81 8.66 -6.55
C LEU A 36 14.51 8.03 -5.17
N PRO A 37 13.37 8.28 -4.49
CA PRO A 37 13.08 7.69 -3.18
C PRO A 37 12.72 6.21 -3.27
N VAL A 38 12.11 5.74 -4.38
CA VAL A 38 11.86 4.30 -4.57
C VAL A 38 13.15 3.57 -4.90
N VAL A 39 13.97 4.11 -5.80
CA VAL A 39 15.29 3.57 -6.12
C VAL A 39 16.19 3.64 -4.90
N GLY A 40 16.15 4.73 -4.14
CA GLY A 40 16.87 4.88 -2.86
C GLY A 40 16.38 3.91 -1.80
N TYR A 41 15.07 3.66 -1.69
CA TYR A 41 14.51 2.66 -0.77
C TYR A 41 14.93 1.24 -1.16
N ILE A 42 14.88 0.91 -2.45
CA ILE A 42 15.34 -0.38 -2.98
C ILE A 42 16.84 -0.53 -2.78
N ALA A 43 17.64 0.48 -3.11
CA ALA A 43 19.09 0.48 -2.95
C ALA A 43 19.50 0.36 -1.48
N LEU A 44 18.81 1.06 -0.57
CA LEU A 44 19.04 0.98 0.86
C LEU A 44 18.65 -0.42 1.40
N GLY A 45 17.50 -0.96 0.97
CA GLY A 45 17.09 -2.32 1.30
C GLY A 45 18.07 -3.38 0.78
N SER A 46 18.51 -3.27 -0.48
CA SER A 46 19.51 -4.13 -1.10
C SER A 46 20.86 -4.02 -0.40
N LEU A 47 21.27 -2.82 0.00
CA LEU A 47 22.49 -2.59 0.77
C LEU A 47 22.40 -3.26 2.15
N PHE A 48 21.28 -3.14 2.86
CA PHE A 48 21.08 -3.82 4.13
C PHE A 48 21.11 -5.35 3.97
N VAL A 49 20.47 -5.90 2.93
CA VAL A 49 20.53 -7.34 2.63
C VAL A 49 21.96 -7.78 2.30
N LEU A 50 22.68 -7.02 1.49
CA LEU A 50 24.08 -7.29 1.15
C LEU A 50 24.98 -7.25 2.39
N CYS A 51 24.86 -6.21 3.23
CA CYS A 51 25.58 -6.13 4.50
C CYS A 51 25.23 -7.30 5.43
N THR A 52 23.98 -7.76 5.45
CA THR A 52 23.55 -8.92 6.23
C THR A 52 24.24 -10.20 5.74
N ILE A 53 24.34 -10.42 4.42
CA ILE A 53 25.03 -11.59 3.85
C ILE A 53 26.52 -11.55 4.21
N LEU A 54 27.15 -10.38 4.11
CA LEU A 54 28.57 -10.20 4.40
C LEU A 54 28.89 -10.33 5.91
N LEU A 55 27.96 -9.94 6.79
CA LEU A 55 28.13 -9.97 8.25
C LEU A 55 27.53 -11.22 8.90
N ALA A 56 26.84 -12.08 8.15
CA ALA A 56 26.14 -13.24 8.71
C ALA A 56 27.07 -14.19 9.48
N PHE A 57 28.35 -14.27 9.09
CA PHE A 57 29.32 -15.18 9.70
C PHE A 57 30.11 -14.57 10.86
N SER A 58 30.35 -13.25 10.85
CA SER A 58 31.19 -12.56 11.85
C SER A 58 30.39 -11.71 12.86
N GLY A 59 29.17 -11.30 12.52
CA GLY A 59 28.35 -10.37 13.29
C GLY A 59 26.85 -10.66 13.16
N ARG A 60 26.40 -11.81 13.68
CA ARG A 60 24.99 -12.25 13.63
C ARG A 60 24.05 -11.26 14.31
N TRP A 61 24.46 -10.70 15.46
CA TRP A 61 23.67 -9.70 16.19
C TRP A 61 23.46 -8.40 15.41
N THR A 62 24.52 -7.87 14.80
CA THR A 62 24.43 -6.70 13.92
C THR A 62 23.55 -6.97 12.72
N SER A 63 23.65 -8.15 12.12
CA SER A 63 22.80 -8.59 11.01
C SER A 63 21.32 -8.66 11.41
N ALA A 64 21.02 -9.23 12.59
CA ALA A 64 19.67 -9.29 13.15
C ALA A 64 19.07 -7.88 13.35
N GLN A 65 19.84 -6.94 13.90
CA GLN A 65 19.41 -5.56 14.12
C GLN A 65 19.11 -4.82 12.82
N LEU A 66 19.96 -4.97 11.80
CA LEU A 66 19.77 -4.34 10.50
C LEU A 66 18.48 -4.82 9.81
N LEU A 67 18.23 -6.13 9.83
CA LEU A 67 17.02 -6.71 9.26
C LEU A 67 15.74 -6.26 9.98
N ILE A 68 15.78 -6.18 11.31
CA ILE A 68 14.67 -5.64 12.12
C ILE A 68 14.46 -4.14 11.82
N ALA A 69 15.54 -3.38 11.63
CA ALA A 69 15.45 -1.96 11.26
C ALA A 69 14.80 -1.77 9.88
N VAL A 70 15.13 -2.61 8.89
CA VAL A 70 14.46 -2.60 7.57
C VAL A 70 12.97 -2.91 7.73
N TRP A 71 12.61 -3.92 8.53
CA TRP A 71 11.22 -4.26 8.80
C TRP A 71 10.45 -3.10 9.48
N MET A 72 11.05 -2.46 10.48
CA MET A 72 10.48 -1.29 11.16
C MET A 72 10.29 -0.11 10.19
N CYS A 73 11.33 0.22 9.41
CA CYS A 73 11.26 1.29 8.43
C CYS A 73 10.15 1.03 7.40
N HIS A 74 10.05 -0.19 6.86
CA HIS A 74 8.98 -0.54 5.93
C HIS A 74 7.59 -0.48 6.58
N SER A 75 7.46 -0.96 7.81
CA SER A 75 6.18 -0.99 8.51
C SER A 75 5.65 0.40 8.87
N LEU A 76 6.56 1.34 9.15
CA LEU A 76 6.23 2.73 9.45
C LEU A 76 6.08 3.60 8.18
N TYR A 77 6.85 3.34 7.13
CA TYR A 77 6.94 4.19 5.93
C TYR A 77 6.42 3.57 4.63
N GLY A 78 5.79 2.40 4.67
CA GLY A 78 5.18 1.76 3.49
C GLY A 78 4.22 2.67 2.70
N ALA A 79 3.76 3.77 3.28
CA ALA A 79 3.22 4.91 2.55
C ALA A 79 4.34 5.71 1.87
N GLY A 80 4.93 5.14 0.81
CA GLY A 80 5.89 5.86 -0.03
C GLY A 80 5.36 7.24 -0.44
N PHE A 81 6.25 8.23 -0.43
CA PHE A 81 6.03 9.59 -0.90
C PHE A 81 5.59 9.59 -2.36
N GLU A 82 4.29 9.46 -2.61
CA GLU A 82 3.74 9.54 -3.95
C GLU A 82 2.99 10.87 -4.14
N PRO A 83 3.35 11.68 -5.15
CA PRO A 83 2.71 12.94 -5.41
C PRO A 83 1.25 12.72 -5.81
N PRO A 84 0.30 13.55 -5.32
CA PRO A 84 -1.12 13.43 -5.65
C PRO A 84 -1.40 13.50 -7.17
N SER A 85 -0.53 14.18 -7.91
CA SER A 85 -0.66 14.48 -9.34
C SER A 85 -0.60 13.25 -10.26
N ALA A 86 -0.06 12.11 -9.80
CA ALA A 86 0.06 10.87 -10.58
C ALA A 86 -0.62 9.65 -9.93
N ALA A 87 -1.51 9.89 -8.96
CA ALA A 87 -2.08 8.85 -8.10
C ALA A 87 -2.82 7.73 -8.86
N TYR A 88 -3.51 8.05 -9.96
CA TYR A 88 -4.24 7.09 -10.78
C TYR A 88 -3.32 6.35 -11.75
N GLU A 89 -2.41 7.05 -12.44
CA GLU A 89 -1.43 6.46 -13.37
C GLU A 89 -0.56 5.40 -12.69
N ARG A 90 -0.16 5.66 -11.44
CA ARG A 90 0.75 4.78 -10.69
C ARG A 90 0.05 3.74 -9.82
N LEU A 91 -1.28 3.78 -9.73
CA LEU A 91 -2.07 2.86 -8.93
C LEU A 91 -1.76 1.40 -9.27
N ARG A 92 -1.65 1.06 -10.57
CA ARG A 92 -1.30 -0.29 -11.04
C ARG A 92 0.04 -0.75 -10.47
N GLY A 93 1.05 0.11 -10.50
CA GLY A 93 2.38 -0.18 -9.98
C GLY A 93 2.41 -0.33 -8.46
N ARG A 94 1.56 0.42 -7.74
CA ARG A 94 1.40 0.28 -6.29
C ARG A 94 0.72 -1.02 -5.91
N LEU A 95 -0.41 -1.34 -6.54
CA LEU A 95 -1.10 -2.60 -6.34
C LEU A 95 -0.16 -3.78 -6.67
N ALA A 96 0.65 -3.67 -7.73
CA ALA A 96 1.60 -4.70 -8.15
C ALA A 96 2.73 -4.95 -7.14
N ARG A 97 3.23 -3.89 -6.49
CA ARG A 97 4.40 -3.97 -5.60
C ARG A 97 4.06 -4.11 -4.12
N ALA A 98 2.84 -3.77 -3.70
CA ALA A 98 2.46 -3.77 -2.30
C ALA A 98 2.62 -5.14 -1.61
N ALA A 99 2.13 -6.21 -2.23
CA ALA A 99 2.32 -7.57 -1.73
C ALA A 99 3.81 -7.97 -1.64
N PRO A 100 4.58 -7.99 -2.75
CA PRO A 100 5.96 -8.48 -2.70
C PRO A 100 6.85 -7.64 -1.78
N MET A 101 6.65 -6.32 -1.70
CA MET A 101 7.41 -5.48 -0.78
C MET A 101 7.10 -5.78 0.69
N ARG A 102 5.81 -5.96 1.03
CA ARG A 102 5.43 -6.33 2.40
C ARG A 102 5.91 -7.73 2.77
N LEU A 103 5.85 -8.70 1.84
CA LEU A 103 6.41 -10.03 2.04
C LEU A 103 7.92 -9.94 2.31
N ALA A 104 8.68 -9.24 1.46
CA ALA A 104 10.12 -9.07 1.64
C ALA A 104 10.46 -8.44 3.00
N ALA A 105 9.74 -7.38 3.39
CA ALA A 105 9.94 -6.74 4.69
C ALA A 105 9.62 -7.67 5.87
N ASN A 106 8.51 -8.41 5.82
CA ASN A 106 8.15 -9.37 6.87
C ASN A 106 9.20 -10.49 7.00
N TRP A 107 9.72 -10.99 5.88
CA TRP A 107 10.78 -11.98 5.88
C TRP A 107 12.12 -11.42 6.39
N CYS A 108 12.42 -10.14 6.15
CA CYS A 108 13.54 -9.48 6.83
C CYS A 108 13.35 -9.52 8.35
N GLY A 109 12.17 -9.15 8.86
CA GLY A 109 11.86 -9.22 10.30
C GLY A 109 12.00 -10.64 10.87
N ILE A 110 11.45 -11.64 10.18
CA ILE A 110 11.54 -13.06 10.57
C ILE A 110 13.00 -13.52 10.62
N LEU A 111 13.77 -13.28 9.55
CA LEU A 111 15.18 -13.66 9.50
C LEU A 111 15.99 -12.94 10.57
N GLY A 112 15.68 -11.68 10.87
CA GLY A 112 16.30 -10.93 11.96
C GLY A 112 16.05 -11.57 13.32
N VAL A 113 14.81 -11.98 13.60
CA VAL A 113 14.46 -12.69 14.85
C VAL A 113 15.14 -14.07 14.91
N LEU A 114 15.17 -14.82 13.81
CA LEU A 114 15.83 -16.14 13.75
C LEU A 114 17.35 -16.03 13.97
N LEU A 115 18.00 -15.02 13.38
CA LEU A 115 19.42 -14.74 13.64
C LEU A 115 19.66 -14.33 15.10
N GLY A 116 18.76 -13.57 15.71
CA GLY A 116 18.81 -13.27 17.15
C GLY A 116 18.67 -14.53 18.02
N LEU A 117 17.74 -15.41 17.69
CA LEU A 117 17.53 -16.70 18.36
C LEU A 117 18.71 -17.66 18.19
N SER A 118 19.53 -17.50 17.14
CA SER A 118 20.73 -18.31 16.92
C SER A 118 21.83 -18.13 17.98
N TYR A 119 21.67 -17.19 18.92
CA TYR A 119 22.54 -17.13 20.12
C TYR A 119 22.05 -18.06 21.24
N VAL A 120 20.72 -18.26 21.34
CA VAL A 120 20.11 -19.10 22.37
C VAL A 120 20.22 -20.59 21.99
N TRP A 121 20.15 -20.91 20.69
CA TRP A 121 20.23 -22.31 20.21
C TRP A 121 21.60 -22.98 20.42
N GLU A 122 22.66 -22.18 20.72
CA GLU A 122 24.03 -22.66 20.94
C GLU A 122 24.15 -23.26 22.34
N GLN A 123 23.19 -22.95 23.22
CA GLN A 123 23.08 -23.54 24.53
C GLN A 123 22.32 -24.88 24.42
N PRO A 124 22.96 -26.01 24.80
CA PRO A 124 22.36 -27.33 24.63
C PRO A 124 21.05 -27.51 25.40
N GLU A 125 20.90 -26.81 26.53
CA GLU A 125 19.71 -26.82 27.40
C GLU A 125 18.44 -26.29 26.71
N TYR A 126 18.58 -25.32 25.79
CA TYR A 126 17.45 -24.64 25.14
C TYR A 126 17.27 -25.01 23.68
N ARG A 127 18.08 -25.93 23.14
CA ARG A 127 18.11 -26.26 21.71
C ARG A 127 16.76 -26.76 21.19
N GLY A 128 16.10 -27.67 21.92
CA GLY A 128 14.80 -28.21 21.52
C GLY A 128 13.70 -27.15 21.49
N ALA A 129 13.60 -26.33 22.54
CA ALA A 129 12.63 -25.24 22.61
C ALA A 129 12.88 -24.19 21.51
N THR A 130 14.14 -23.83 21.27
CA THR A 130 14.51 -22.82 20.27
C THR A 130 14.17 -23.28 18.85
N LEU A 131 14.39 -24.55 18.52
CA LEU A 131 14.00 -25.12 17.23
C LEU A 131 12.49 -25.13 17.02
N SER A 132 11.72 -25.49 18.04
CA SER A 132 10.24 -25.46 17.98
C SER A 132 9.70 -24.04 17.78
N ILE A 133 10.28 -23.06 18.48
CA ILE A 133 9.95 -21.64 18.31
C ILE A 133 10.32 -21.16 16.90
N ALA A 134 11.52 -21.48 16.42
CA ALA A 134 11.95 -21.11 15.07
C ALA A 134 11.03 -21.68 13.98
N ALA A 135 10.67 -22.96 14.09
CA ALA A 135 9.72 -23.60 13.18
C ALA A 135 8.35 -22.91 13.22
N SER A 136 7.84 -22.60 14.42
CA SER A 136 6.57 -21.90 14.60
C SER A 136 6.57 -20.50 13.97
N ILE A 137 7.66 -19.74 14.11
CA ILE A 137 7.82 -18.43 13.49
C ILE A 137 7.81 -18.54 11.96
N ILE A 138 8.49 -19.53 11.39
CA ILE A 138 8.52 -19.76 9.95
C ILE A 138 7.11 -20.09 9.43
N VAL A 139 6.40 -21.01 10.08
CA VAL A 139 5.02 -21.38 9.73
C VAL A 139 4.10 -20.15 9.79
N ALA A 140 4.19 -19.36 10.87
CA ALA A 140 3.43 -18.12 11.00
C ALA A 140 3.75 -17.12 9.87
N GLY A 141 5.02 -17.01 9.47
CA GLY A 141 5.47 -16.19 8.35
C GLY A 141 4.89 -16.60 7.01
N VAL A 142 4.83 -17.91 6.74
CA VAL A 142 4.19 -18.46 5.53
C VAL A 142 2.70 -18.15 5.51
N VAL A 143 1.99 -18.42 6.62
CA VAL A 143 0.55 -18.13 6.74
C VAL A 143 0.28 -16.64 6.56
N ALA A 144 1.08 -15.77 7.18
CA ALA A 144 0.96 -14.32 7.00
C ALA A 144 1.18 -13.90 5.54
N SER A 145 2.16 -14.50 4.86
CA SER A 145 2.45 -14.24 3.44
C SER A 145 1.26 -14.60 2.55
N LEU A 146 0.67 -15.79 2.75
CA LEU A 146 -0.52 -16.22 2.02
C LEU A 146 -1.72 -15.29 2.28
N ARG A 147 -1.93 -14.87 3.52
CA ARG A 147 -2.99 -13.91 3.88
C ARG A 147 -2.82 -12.56 3.19
N ILE A 148 -1.58 -12.05 3.11
CA ILE A 148 -1.29 -10.79 2.40
C ILE A 148 -1.61 -10.92 0.92
N LEU A 149 -1.18 -12.01 0.27
CA LEU A 149 -1.45 -12.25 -1.15
C LEU A 149 -2.95 -12.34 -1.43
N ALA A 150 -3.67 -13.15 -0.65
CA ALA A 150 -5.13 -13.28 -0.76
C ALA A 150 -5.84 -11.94 -0.57
N ARG A 151 -5.41 -11.14 0.41
CA ARG A 151 -5.96 -9.81 0.67
C ARG A 151 -5.77 -8.85 -0.51
N VAL A 152 -4.56 -8.77 -1.06
CA VAL A 152 -4.28 -7.89 -2.21
C VAL A 152 -5.12 -8.30 -3.42
N ARG A 153 -5.33 -9.61 -3.65
CA ARG A 153 -6.23 -10.10 -4.70
C ARG A 153 -7.67 -9.68 -4.45
N ARG A 154 -8.22 -9.97 -3.27
CA ARG A 154 -9.58 -9.58 -2.88
C ARG A 154 -9.80 -8.08 -3.01
N LEU A 155 -8.84 -7.27 -2.55
CA LEU A 155 -8.91 -5.82 -2.67
C LEU A 155 -9.01 -5.35 -4.12
N ARG A 156 -8.23 -5.95 -5.04
CA ARG A 156 -8.30 -5.61 -6.47
C ARG A 156 -9.64 -5.99 -7.08
N THR A 157 -10.16 -7.17 -6.75
CA THR A 157 -11.47 -7.62 -7.20
C THR A 157 -12.56 -6.68 -6.71
N SER A 158 -12.62 -6.41 -5.40
CA SER A 158 -13.61 -5.47 -4.84
C SER A 158 -13.48 -4.06 -5.40
N LEU A 159 -12.25 -3.57 -5.65
CA LEU A 159 -12.06 -2.26 -6.28
C LEU A 159 -12.60 -2.21 -7.72
N ASP A 160 -12.38 -3.26 -8.53
CA ASP A 160 -12.90 -3.29 -9.89
C ASP A 160 -14.43 -3.40 -9.90
N GLU A 161 -15.00 -4.30 -9.09
CA GLU A 161 -16.44 -4.49 -8.95
C GLU A 161 -17.16 -3.25 -8.43
N ASP A 162 -16.67 -2.68 -7.32
CA ASP A 162 -17.27 -1.48 -6.71
C ASP A 162 -17.15 -0.27 -7.64
N ALA A 163 -16.02 -0.14 -8.37
CA ALA A 163 -15.85 0.92 -9.36
C ALA A 163 -16.74 0.72 -10.59
N ALA A 164 -16.95 -0.52 -11.05
CA ALA A 164 -17.86 -0.83 -12.13
C ALA A 164 -19.31 -0.53 -11.75
N ASP A 165 -19.71 -0.89 -10.52
CA ASP A 165 -21.06 -0.66 -10.03
C ASP A 165 -21.38 0.84 -9.94
N ILE A 166 -20.50 1.66 -9.35
CA ILE A 166 -20.75 3.11 -9.29
C ILE A 166 -20.77 3.76 -10.68
N ILE A 167 -19.91 3.31 -11.62
CA ILE A 167 -19.96 3.80 -13.02
C ILE A 167 -21.34 3.53 -13.61
N ARG A 168 -21.83 2.29 -13.50
CA ARG A 168 -23.15 1.90 -13.98
C ARG A 168 -24.24 2.74 -13.33
N LYS A 169 -24.20 2.92 -12.00
CA LYS A 169 -25.22 3.68 -11.27
C LYS A 169 -25.24 5.15 -11.67
N LEU A 170 -24.08 5.77 -11.90
CA LEU A 170 -23.97 7.16 -12.38
C LEU A 170 -24.45 7.30 -13.83
N GLU A 171 -24.14 6.34 -14.70
CA GLU A 171 -24.61 6.32 -16.09
C GLU A 171 -26.15 6.18 -16.15
N THR A 172 -26.72 5.26 -15.36
CA THR A 172 -28.19 5.10 -15.24
C THR A 172 -28.85 6.36 -14.66
N LEU A 173 -28.26 6.97 -13.62
CA LEU A 173 -28.79 8.18 -13.01
C LEU A 173 -28.94 9.33 -14.02
N ARG A 174 -28.00 9.45 -14.94
CA ARG A 174 -28.02 10.47 -15.99
C ARG A 174 -29.09 10.21 -17.06
N GLN A 175 -29.42 8.95 -17.32
CA GLN A 175 -30.41 8.55 -18.33
C GLN A 175 -31.86 8.68 -17.83
N LEU A 176 -32.07 8.60 -16.52
CA LEU A 176 -33.41 8.67 -15.93
C LEU A 176 -34.02 10.10 -16.02
N PRO A 177 -35.35 10.21 -16.19
CA PRO A 177 -36.09 11.47 -16.03
C PRO A 177 -36.02 11.98 -14.60
N GLU A 178 -36.12 13.29 -14.37
CA GLU A 178 -35.94 13.89 -13.02
C GLU A 178 -36.85 13.28 -11.94
N GLY A 179 -38.09 12.92 -12.28
CA GLY A 179 -39.06 12.32 -11.34
C GLY A 179 -38.72 10.90 -10.87
N GLU A 180 -37.77 10.21 -11.52
CA GLU A 180 -37.37 8.84 -11.17
C GLU A 180 -35.93 8.76 -10.61
N ARG A 181 -35.28 9.91 -10.41
CA ARG A 181 -33.86 9.95 -10.03
C ARG A 181 -33.59 9.68 -8.57
N ASP A 182 -34.55 9.87 -7.68
CA ASP A 182 -34.27 9.84 -6.23
C ASP A 182 -33.81 8.47 -5.74
N ALA A 183 -34.53 7.40 -6.10
CA ALA A 183 -34.10 6.04 -5.79
C ALA A 183 -32.73 5.70 -6.39
N GLN A 184 -32.44 6.23 -7.59
CA GLN A 184 -31.16 6.00 -8.25
C GLN A 184 -30.02 6.83 -7.64
N ARG A 185 -30.30 8.03 -7.10
CA ARG A 185 -29.35 8.83 -6.31
C ARG A 185 -28.94 8.07 -5.07
N ASP A 186 -29.90 7.53 -4.31
CA ASP A 186 -29.63 6.73 -3.13
C ASP A 186 -28.80 5.48 -3.46
N ALA A 187 -29.11 4.81 -4.57
CA ALA A 187 -28.33 3.67 -5.04
C ALA A 187 -26.90 4.05 -5.43
N ALA A 188 -26.69 5.21 -6.07
CA ALA A 188 -25.36 5.72 -6.40
C ALA A 188 -24.58 6.16 -5.15
N GLU A 189 -25.26 6.76 -4.17
CA GLU A 189 -24.71 7.14 -2.87
C GLU A 189 -24.21 5.89 -2.13
N ALA A 190 -25.02 4.84 -2.05
CA ALA A 190 -24.68 3.57 -1.41
C ALA A 190 -23.49 2.88 -2.10
N ALA A 191 -23.50 2.82 -3.43
CA ALA A 191 -22.39 2.27 -4.22
C ALA A 191 -21.09 3.06 -3.99
N TRP A 192 -21.17 4.39 -3.90
CA TRP A 192 -20.03 5.24 -3.57
C TRP A 192 -19.51 5.01 -2.15
N VAL A 193 -20.38 4.89 -1.15
CA VAL A 193 -19.98 4.58 0.23
C VAL A 193 -19.23 3.25 0.29
N LYS A 194 -19.70 2.23 -0.45
CA LYS A 194 -19.03 0.93 -0.55
C LYS A 194 -17.63 1.08 -1.14
N LEU A 195 -17.50 1.70 -2.32
CA LEU A 195 -16.21 1.94 -2.97
C LEU A 195 -15.26 2.76 -2.07
N ARG A 196 -15.78 3.79 -1.38
CA ARG A 196 -14.98 4.64 -0.49
C ARG A 196 -14.38 3.84 0.67
N ARG A 197 -15.13 2.91 1.27
CA ARG A 197 -14.59 2.01 2.31
C ARG A 197 -13.45 1.17 1.76
N THR A 198 -13.60 0.64 0.54
CA THR A 198 -12.55 -0.13 -0.14
C THR A 198 -11.31 0.73 -0.44
N LEU A 199 -11.49 1.99 -0.83
CA LEU A 199 -10.39 2.94 -1.09
C LEU A 199 -9.67 3.44 0.17
N ASP A 200 -10.33 3.45 1.32
CA ASP A 200 -9.74 3.85 2.60
C ASP A 200 -8.89 2.74 3.24
N ASN A 201 -9.11 1.49 2.81
CA ASN A 201 -8.28 0.36 3.21
C ASN A 201 -6.83 0.52 2.73
N ARG A 202 -5.90 -0.05 3.48
CA ARG A 202 -4.49 -0.15 3.10
C ARG A 202 -4.25 -1.46 2.36
N ILE A 203 -3.48 -1.38 1.27
CA ILE A 203 -3.31 -2.46 0.31
C ILE A 203 -2.71 -3.70 0.96
N ASP A 204 -1.71 -3.51 1.82
CA ASP A 204 -0.85 -4.56 2.36
C ASP A 204 -1.23 -4.99 3.79
N THR A 205 -1.76 -4.09 4.63
CA THR A 205 -2.07 -4.38 6.04
C THR A 205 -3.54 -4.60 6.32
N GLY A 206 -4.43 -4.14 5.43
CA GLY A 206 -5.88 -4.17 5.66
C GLY A 206 -6.37 -3.36 6.86
N VAL A 207 -5.51 -2.55 7.50
CA VAL A 207 -5.87 -1.66 8.61
C VAL A 207 -5.60 -0.20 8.22
N SER A 208 -6.44 0.73 8.66
CA SER A 208 -6.44 2.12 8.16
C SER A 208 -5.19 2.95 8.51
N PHE A 209 -4.43 2.56 9.53
CA PHE A 209 -3.35 3.39 10.12
C PHE A 209 -1.94 3.08 9.61
N SER A 210 -1.67 1.91 9.02
CA SER A 210 -0.32 1.53 8.56
C SER A 210 -0.36 0.88 7.17
N GLY A 211 0.64 1.16 6.31
CA GLY A 211 0.72 0.56 4.98
C GLY A 211 0.40 1.48 3.80
N VAL A 212 0.40 0.90 2.60
CA VAL A 212 0.25 1.60 1.32
C VAL A 212 -1.22 1.95 1.09
N ALA A 213 -1.52 3.23 0.83
CA ALA A 213 -2.88 3.65 0.50
C ALA A 213 -3.31 3.20 -0.92
N VAL A 214 -4.61 2.98 -1.15
CA VAL A 214 -5.17 2.81 -2.52
C VAL A 214 -5.29 4.14 -3.25
N LEU A 215 -5.50 5.25 -2.57
CA LEU A 215 -5.29 6.59 -3.12
C LEU A 215 -4.70 7.48 -2.02
N PRO A 216 -3.86 8.47 -2.37
CA PRO A 216 -3.52 9.52 -1.42
C PRO A 216 -4.80 10.19 -0.90
N ARG A 217 -4.83 10.49 0.41
CA ARG A 217 -5.97 11.19 1.05
C ARG A 217 -6.45 12.46 0.34
N PRO A 218 -5.59 13.35 -0.22
CA PRO A 218 -6.09 14.50 -0.99
C PRO A 218 -6.86 14.05 -2.24
N THR A 219 -6.30 13.12 -3.02
CA THR A 219 -6.94 12.59 -4.24
C THR A 219 -8.26 11.88 -3.93
N LEU A 220 -8.35 11.12 -2.82
CA LEU A 220 -9.60 10.48 -2.40
C LEU A 220 -10.67 11.52 -2.03
N ARG A 221 -10.30 12.62 -1.38
CA ARG A 221 -11.22 13.73 -1.07
C ARG A 221 -11.71 14.45 -2.33
N GLU A 222 -10.83 14.70 -3.30
CA GLU A 222 -11.23 15.26 -4.58
C GLU A 222 -12.21 14.35 -5.34
N LEU A 223 -11.94 13.05 -5.37
CA LEU A 223 -12.84 12.06 -5.96
C LEU A 223 -14.20 12.05 -5.24
N HIS A 224 -14.20 12.11 -3.91
CA HIS A 224 -15.42 12.18 -3.11
C HIS A 224 -16.27 13.40 -3.47
N HIS A 225 -15.66 14.58 -3.56
CA HIS A 225 -16.38 15.79 -3.96
C HIS A 225 -16.90 15.72 -5.40
N ALA A 226 -16.14 15.13 -6.32
CA ALA A 226 -16.57 14.95 -7.71
C ALA A 226 -17.78 14.01 -7.80
N VAL A 227 -17.77 12.87 -7.11
CA VAL A 227 -18.88 11.91 -7.11
C VAL A 227 -20.13 12.52 -6.48
N HIS A 228 -20.03 13.10 -5.28
CA HIS A 228 -21.16 13.76 -4.62
C HIS A 228 -21.74 14.93 -5.44
N ARG A 229 -20.91 15.64 -6.22
CA ARG A 229 -21.38 16.69 -7.11
C ARG A 229 -22.15 16.10 -8.29
N ASP A 230 -21.63 15.03 -8.88
CA ASP A 230 -22.25 14.37 -10.03
C ASP A 230 -23.59 13.73 -9.68
N ILE A 231 -23.69 13.06 -8.52
CA ILE A 231 -24.95 12.49 -7.99
C ILE A 231 -26.00 13.60 -7.79
N ARG A 232 -25.64 14.69 -7.11
CA ARG A 232 -26.56 15.82 -6.86
C ARG A 232 -27.06 16.44 -8.16
N LYS A 233 -26.15 16.68 -9.11
CA LYS A 233 -26.49 17.28 -10.41
C LYS A 233 -27.07 16.29 -11.42
N GLY A 234 -27.20 15.00 -11.08
CA GLY A 234 -27.67 13.96 -12.00
C GLY A 234 -26.86 13.86 -13.31
N GLY A 235 -25.57 14.17 -13.27
CA GLY A 235 -24.72 14.18 -14.47
C GLY A 235 -25.03 15.28 -15.50
N ALA A 236 -25.71 16.37 -15.11
CA ALA A 236 -26.06 17.48 -16.01
C ALA A 236 -24.82 18.13 -16.68
N ASP A 237 -23.70 18.23 -15.95
CA ASP A 237 -22.43 18.68 -16.50
C ASP A 237 -21.74 17.52 -17.23
N ARG A 238 -21.91 17.48 -18.56
CA ARG A 238 -21.37 16.40 -19.41
C ARG A 238 -19.85 16.31 -19.38
N ALA A 239 -19.14 17.41 -19.12
CA ALA A 239 -17.68 17.41 -19.10
C ALA A 239 -17.17 16.85 -17.77
N ALA A 240 -17.71 17.36 -16.65
CA ALA A 240 -17.36 16.87 -15.32
C ALA A 240 -17.73 15.38 -15.14
N HIS A 241 -18.90 14.96 -15.62
CA HIS A 241 -19.34 13.57 -15.60
C HIS A 241 -18.38 12.65 -16.36
N ARG A 242 -18.00 13.02 -17.60
CA ARG A 242 -17.03 12.25 -18.39
C ARG A 242 -15.66 12.16 -17.71
N GLN A 243 -15.19 13.25 -17.12
CA GLN A 243 -13.93 13.27 -16.39
C GLN A 243 -13.97 12.37 -15.14
N LEU A 244 -15.08 12.37 -14.41
CA LEU A 244 -15.29 11.47 -13.27
C LEU A 244 -15.27 10.00 -13.70
N LEU A 245 -16.05 9.65 -14.73
CA LEU A 245 -16.07 8.29 -15.27
C LEU A 245 -14.68 7.85 -15.76
N ALA A 246 -13.91 8.75 -16.39
CA ALA A 246 -12.53 8.46 -16.78
C ALA A 246 -11.64 8.12 -15.57
N ARG A 247 -11.75 8.87 -14.46
CA ARG A 247 -11.02 8.57 -13.22
C ARG A 247 -11.41 7.22 -12.60
N LEU A 248 -12.71 6.90 -12.58
CA LEU A 248 -13.20 5.60 -12.10
C LEU A 248 -12.74 4.46 -13.01
N ARG A 249 -12.73 4.66 -14.33
CA ARG A 249 -12.17 3.69 -15.29
C ARG A 249 -10.67 3.49 -15.11
N MET A 250 -9.92 4.53 -14.76
CA MET A 250 -8.50 4.37 -14.40
C MET A 250 -8.30 3.48 -13.16
N LEU A 251 -9.19 3.55 -12.15
CA LEU A 251 -9.16 2.62 -11.02
C LEU A 251 -9.32 1.16 -11.47
N ARG A 252 -10.29 0.92 -12.37
CA ARG A 252 -10.55 -0.39 -12.95
C ARG A 252 -9.39 -0.93 -13.77
N MET A 253 -8.86 -0.11 -14.68
CA MET A 253 -7.70 -0.47 -15.50
C MET A 253 -6.45 -0.79 -14.67
N ALA A 254 -6.30 -0.18 -13.49
CA ALA A 254 -5.22 -0.51 -12.57
C ALA A 254 -5.37 -1.89 -11.90
N CYS A 255 -6.60 -2.42 -11.84
CA CYS A 255 -6.92 -3.74 -11.30
C CYS A 255 -6.91 -4.86 -12.37
N ALA A 256 -7.02 -4.49 -13.65
CA ALA A 256 -7.10 -5.41 -14.79
C ALA A 256 -5.92 -6.41 -14.87
N GLY A 257 -6.24 -7.67 -15.18
CA GLY A 257 -5.28 -8.76 -15.43
C GLY A 257 -4.91 -9.61 -14.20
N ARG A 258 -5.50 -9.37 -13.02
CA ARG A 258 -5.33 -10.22 -11.80
C ARG A 258 -6.58 -10.24 -10.92
N THR A 259 -7.76 -10.16 -11.52
CA THR A 259 -9.04 -10.39 -10.83
C THR A 259 -9.29 -11.90 -10.80
N ASP A 260 -9.35 -12.48 -9.60
CA ASP A 260 -9.74 -13.89 -9.47
C ASP A 260 -11.22 -14.00 -9.84
N THR A 261 -11.54 -14.68 -10.95
CA THR A 261 -12.92 -14.99 -11.38
C THR A 261 -13.59 -16.06 -10.52
N LEU A 262 -12.90 -16.53 -9.47
CA LEU A 262 -13.31 -17.60 -8.56
C LEU A 262 -13.44 -17.10 -7.10
N ALA A 263 -13.43 -15.77 -6.89
CA ALA A 263 -13.55 -15.15 -5.57
C ALA A 263 -14.99 -15.16 -5.04
#